data_AF-A0A7T1GQY2-F1
#
_entry.id   AF-A0A7T1GQY2-F1
#
_cell.length_a   1.000
_cell.length_b   1.000
_cell.length_c   1.000
_cell.angle_alpha   90.00
_cell.angle_beta   90.00
_cell.angle_gamma   90.00
#
_symmetry.space_group_name_H-M   'P 1'
#
loop_
_entity.id
_entity.type
_entity.pdbx_description
1 polymer ?
#
loop_
_entity_poly.entity_id
_entity_poly.type
_entity_poly.pdbx_seq_one_letter_code
_entity_poly.pdbx_strand_id
1 'polypeptide(L)' 'MKTRAWHVLGALGAAVALTACGEKPQTGGGVKYDAPPYAGTGSNFTSPDWKAGDAGSWEQKLKARMQYGQNEYNRVR' A
#
# COMPACT_ATOMS: atom_id res chain seq x y z
N MET A 1 33.26 -39.76 28.31
CA MET A 1 33.44 -38.71 27.27
C MET A 1 32.23 -38.55 26.37
N LYS A 2 31.63 -39.64 25.84
CA LYS A 2 30.43 -39.59 24.97
C LYS A 2 29.22 -38.85 25.56
N THR A 3 28.91 -39.04 26.84
CA THR A 3 27.77 -38.38 27.51
C THR A 3 27.95 -36.87 27.63
N ARG A 4 29.17 -36.41 27.92
CA ARG A 4 29.51 -34.97 27.94
C ARG A 4 29.41 -34.35 26.55
N ALA A 5 29.84 -35.06 25.52
CA ALA A 5 29.72 -34.60 24.13
C ALA A 5 28.25 -34.45 23.71
N TRP A 6 27.36 -35.33 24.15
CA TRP A 6 25.92 -35.23 23.89
C TRP A 6 25.27 -34.02 24.58
N HIS A 7 25.65 -33.72 25.83
CA HIS A 7 25.13 -32.54 26.53
C HIS A 7 25.60 -31.24 25.88
N VAL A 8 26.86 -31.18 25.44
CA VAL A 8 27.40 -30.02 24.70
C VAL A 8 26.67 -29.83 23.38
N LEU A 9 26.43 -30.92 22.63
CA LEU A 9 25.71 -30.86 21.36
C LEU A 9 24.26 -30.39 21.53
N GLY A 10 23.57 -30.87 22.58
CA GLY A 10 22.20 -30.45 22.90
C GLY A 10 22.12 -28.97 23.30
N ALA A 11 23.05 -28.49 24.12
CA ALA A 11 23.12 -27.09 24.52
C ALA A 11 23.36 -26.14 23.34
N LEU A 12 24.27 -26.51 22.43
CA LEU A 12 24.52 -25.76 21.19
C LEU A 12 23.30 -25.71 20.27
N GLY A 13 22.61 -26.84 20.10
CA GLY A 13 21.37 -26.91 19.30
C GLY A 13 20.27 -26.00 19.86
N ALA A 14 20.09 -25.98 21.17
CA ALA A 14 19.12 -25.11 21.82
C ALA A 14 19.45 -23.61 21.61
N ALA A 15 20.72 -23.23 21.73
CA ALA A 15 21.14 -21.84 21.51
C ALA A 15 20.87 -21.34 20.08
N VAL A 16 21.06 -22.21 19.07
CA VAL A 16 20.76 -21.90 17.67
C VAL A 16 19.25 -21.82 17.41
N ALA A 17 18.44 -22.66 18.05
CA ALA A 17 16.98 -22.61 17.89
C ALA A 17 16.37 -21.28 18.40
N LEU A 18 16.95 -20.68 19.45
CA LEU A 18 16.48 -19.39 19.98
C LEU A 18 16.67 -18.22 19.00
N THR A 19 17.62 -18.29 18.07
CA THR A 19 17.82 -17.20 17.09
C THR A 19 16.68 -17.13 16.06
N ALA A 20 15.85 -18.17 15.94
CA ALA A 20 14.70 -18.19 15.02
C ALA A 20 13.57 -17.24 15.43
N CYS A 21 13.49 -16.80 16.70
CA CYS A 21 12.54 -15.78 17.15
C CYS A 21 13.12 -14.35 17.18
N GLY A 22 14.35 -14.16 16.68
CA GLY A 22 15.03 -12.86 16.66
C GLY A 22 14.82 -12.07 15.37
N GLU A 23 13.76 -12.34 14.61
CA GLU A 23 13.49 -11.56 13.40
C GLU A 23 13.34 -10.08 13.74
N LYS A 24 13.79 -9.20 12.83
CA LYS A 24 13.58 -7.76 12.99
C LYS A 24 12.08 -7.55 13.24
N PRO A 25 11.68 -6.74 14.24
CA PRO A 25 10.27 -6.44 14.45
C PRO A 25 9.60 -6.12 13.11
N GLN A 26 8.61 -6.92 12.71
CA GLN A 26 7.67 -6.53 11.67
C GLN A 26 6.75 -5.44 12.23
N THR A 27 7.33 -4.37 12.75
CA THR A 27 6.65 -3.08 12.77
C THR A 27 6.46 -2.77 11.30
N GLY A 28 5.28 -3.06 10.75
CA GLY A 28 4.93 -2.62 9.41
C GLY A 28 5.40 -1.19 9.30
N GLY A 29 6.30 -0.91 8.35
CA GLY A 29 6.83 0.45 8.19
C GLY A 29 5.67 1.44 8.19
N GLY A 30 5.93 2.68 8.65
CA GLY A 30 4.89 3.71 8.81
C GLY A 30 3.89 3.73 7.65
N VAL A 31 2.62 3.98 7.97
CA VAL A 31 1.50 3.94 7.02
C VAL A 31 1.91 4.61 5.70
N LYS A 32 1.99 3.82 4.63
CA LYS A 32 2.07 4.39 3.29
C LYS A 32 0.72 5.01 2.98
N TYR A 33 0.67 6.33 2.92
CA TYR A 33 -0.48 7.03 2.40
C TYR A 33 -0.51 6.86 0.88
N ASP A 34 -1.71 6.61 0.34
CA ASP A 34 -1.91 6.61 -1.10
C ASP A 34 -1.57 7.99 -1.67
N ALA A 35 -1.12 8.00 -2.93
CA ALA A 35 -0.92 9.23 -3.65
C ALA A 35 -2.28 9.95 -3.83
N PRO A 36 -2.31 11.30 -3.79
CA PRO A 36 -3.53 12.03 -4.09
C PRO A 36 -4.09 11.62 -5.46
N PRO A 37 -5.42 11.50 -5.63
CA PRO A 37 -6.00 10.97 -6.86
C PRO A 37 -5.77 11.90 -8.08
N TYR A 38 -5.52 13.19 -7.84
CA TYR A 38 -5.16 14.15 -8.88
C TYR A 38 -3.68 14.08 -9.28
N ALA A 39 -2.82 13.36 -8.54
CA ALA A 39 -1.39 13.25 -8.85
C ALA A 39 -1.11 12.57 -10.20
N GLY A 40 -2.09 11.87 -10.75
CA GLY A 40 -1.98 11.18 -12.04
C GLY A 40 -1.54 9.73 -11.89
N THR A 41 -1.84 8.94 -12.92
CA THR A 41 -1.65 7.48 -12.90
C THR A 41 -0.39 7.03 -13.66
N GLY A 42 0.34 7.96 -14.30
CA GLY A 42 1.44 7.65 -15.23
C GLY A 42 1.00 6.95 -16.52
N SER A 43 -0.32 6.81 -16.73
CA SER A 43 -0.92 6.17 -17.89
C SER A 43 -1.32 7.18 -18.96
N ASN A 44 -1.32 6.75 -20.21
CA ASN A 44 -1.85 7.53 -21.33
C ASN A 44 -3.40 7.55 -21.36
N PHE A 45 -4.07 6.75 -20.54
CA PHE A 45 -5.53 6.69 -20.46
C PHE A 45 -6.08 7.73 -19.48
N THR A 46 -5.83 9.01 -19.76
CA THR A 46 -6.38 10.14 -19.00
C THR A 46 -7.24 11.03 -19.89
N SER A 47 -8.04 11.91 -19.30
CA SER A 47 -8.82 12.88 -20.09
C SER A 47 -7.86 13.81 -20.84
N PRO A 48 -7.98 13.99 -22.16
CA PRO A 48 -6.98 14.67 -22.98
C PRO A 48 -6.70 16.11 -22.53
N ASP A 49 -7.71 16.80 -22.01
CA ASP A 49 -7.60 18.19 -21.54
C ASP A 49 -7.29 18.32 -20.04
N TRP A 50 -6.91 17.24 -19.37
CA TRP A 50 -6.55 17.24 -17.95
C TRP A 50 -5.06 16.95 -17.76
N LYS A 51 -4.44 17.61 -16.78
CA LYS A 51 -3.02 17.46 -16.45
C LYS A 51 -2.86 16.87 -15.05
N ALA A 52 -1.96 15.91 -14.93
CA ALA A 52 -1.55 15.35 -13.64
C ALA A 52 -1.06 16.47 -12.70
N GLY A 53 -1.49 16.43 -11.44
CA GLY A 53 -1.21 17.42 -10.41
C GLY A 53 -2.25 18.55 -10.32
N ASP A 54 -3.12 18.73 -11.32
CA ASP A 54 -4.17 19.77 -11.29
C ASP A 54 -5.40 19.29 -10.51
N ALA A 55 -5.39 19.56 -9.20
CA ALA A 55 -6.47 19.22 -8.29
C ALA A 55 -7.79 19.94 -8.63
N GLY A 56 -7.74 21.23 -8.96
CA GLY A 56 -8.95 22.01 -9.24
C GLY A 56 -9.67 21.50 -10.50
N SER A 57 -8.94 21.30 -11.59
CA SER A 57 -9.51 20.73 -12.81
C SER A 57 -10.02 19.30 -12.61
N TRP A 58 -9.32 18.50 -11.79
CA TRP A 58 -9.76 17.15 -11.41
C TRP A 58 -11.11 17.16 -10.70
N GLU A 59 -11.27 18.01 -9.69
CA GLU A 59 -12.53 18.16 -8.93
C GLU A 59 -13.68 18.65 -9.83
N GLN A 60 -13.43 19.65 -10.69
CA GLN A 60 -14.45 20.16 -11.61
C GLN A 60 -14.92 19.09 -12.59
N LYS A 61 -13.99 18.29 -13.14
CA LYS A 61 -14.33 17.17 -14.04
C LYS A 61 -15.16 16.10 -13.31
N LEU A 62 -14.86 15.80 -12.05
CA LEU A 62 -15.70 14.88 -11.26
C LEU A 62 -17.10 15.45 -11.01
N LYS A 63 -17.20 16.72 -10.61
CA LYS A 63 -18.49 17.39 -10.41
C LYS A 63 -19.34 17.37 -11.68
N ALA A 64 -18.74 17.69 -12.83
CA ALA A 64 -19.43 17.65 -14.12
C ALA A 64 -19.94 16.23 -14.46
N ARG A 65 -19.13 15.19 -14.24
CA ARG A 65 -19.56 13.79 -14.45
C ARG A 65 -20.76 13.42 -13.58
N MET A 66 -20.74 13.80 -12.31
CA MET A 66 -21.85 13.52 -11.39
C MET A 66 -23.13 14.27 -11.76
N GLN A 67 -23.02 15.53 -12.20
CA GLN A 67 -24.20 16.33 -12.53
C GLN A 67 -24.84 15.93 -13.88
N TYR A 68 -24.02 15.74 -14.91
CA TYR A 68 -24.50 15.60 -16.29
C TYR A 68 -24.48 14.17 -16.83
N GLY A 69 -23.68 13.28 -16.23
CA GLY A 69 -23.44 11.94 -16.77
C GLY A 69 -24.09 10.79 -16.00
N GLN A 70 -24.32 10.95 -14.70
CA GLN A 70 -24.71 9.85 -13.80
C GLN A 70 -25.90 10.19 -12.89
N ASN A 71 -26.59 11.31 -13.16
CA ASN A 71 -27.72 11.74 -12.36
C ASN A 71 -28.99 11.77 -13.21
N GLU A 72 -29.77 10.69 -13.15
CA GLU A 72 -31.04 10.54 -13.88
C GLU A 72 -32.08 11.60 -13.50
N TYR A 73 -32.06 12.12 -12.26
CA TYR A 73 -33.00 13.18 -11.84
C TYR A 73 -32.84 14.45 -12.67
N ASN A 74 -31.64 14.75 -13.16
CA ASN A 74 -31.39 15.91 -14.02
C ASN A 74 -31.82 15.67 -15.48
N ARG A 75 -32.08 14.43 -15.90
CA ARG A 75 -32.47 14.07 -17.28
C ARG A 75 -33.97 14.11 -17.51
N VAL A 76 -34.78 13.95 -16.46
CA VAL A 76 -36.25 13.86 -16.54
C VAL A 76 -36.98 15.16 -16.19
N ARG A 77 -36.25 16.21 -15.79
CA ARG A 77 -36.80 17.55 -15.55
C ARG A 77 -36.76 18.38 -16.83
#